data_AF-A0A9K3LA61-F1
#
_entry.id   AF-A0A9K3LA61-F1
#
_cell.length_a   1.000
_cell.length_b   1.000
_cell.length_c   1.000
_cell.angle_alpha   90.00
_cell.angle_beta   90.00
_cell.angle_gamma   90.00
#
_symmetry.space_group_name_H-M   'P 1'
#
loop_
_entity.id
_entity.type
_entity.pdbx_description
1 polymer ?
#
loop_
_entity_poly.entity_id
_entity_poly.type
_entity_poly.pdbx_seq_one_letter_code
_entity_poly.pdbx_strand_id
1 'polypeptide(L)'
;MLHREEIDVEEEEEDDLINEAVDHFLVTGSLEGGYDNDFRDGRGRFQFQSILTRCYGSHKCGTNLVICPNVGPGDRILVIEANETMITEQHEITSIRNERDDRLNVRALNELAIKCVRQIFDKKGHIVNIEVNGTLKNVCDFADIYFCKDVDQKTSFQIIICAFIDQLYKEAEKNTKESVEDEWVNDHPRKSTKRRRCDTLRHQIGKVVNNKQLIGFLSGAGGKGKSHVIKTVCRYAQKLCEELRVKFDKRSIVVTALTGTAAVSINGETTAKAFAFKREVRNELEEFKNAYLVIVDEVSFASVADLQLLDEKMKEILDRPVEPFGGVPIVFSGDFTQLSPVGGVPLYKCDDCVTWKQLINVFMELKVNHRFEKDPGWGKLLERFRDKGPTTDEVAIINSRVVGSHKGPLENNIPPDAVYATKTNVDRMAINDAIFVKHLEKTHSTDANVQPLMHTLCIKAGNLRFHVRGTRKEYHAMEKKAQDIIYASVGEAHVQDKTKKYHDPLLKLYHERPLCINQNEDVSGCIANGAM
;
A
#
# COMPACT_ATOMS: atom_id res chain seq x y z
N MET A 1 30.75 -31.32 41.36
CA MET A 1 32.06 -30.79 41.80
C MET A 1 32.53 -29.82 40.73
N LEU A 2 33.05 -28.65 41.14
CA LEU A 2 33.47 -27.47 40.34
C LEU A 2 32.29 -26.53 39.99
N HIS A 3 31.87 -25.68 40.93
CA HIS A 3 32.35 -24.33 41.32
C HIS A 3 31.89 -23.21 40.37
N ARG A 4 30.92 -22.43 40.88
CA ARG A 4 30.62 -21.05 40.50
C ARG A 4 31.65 -20.13 41.15
N GLU A 5 32.16 -19.16 40.42
CA GLU A 5 32.71 -17.92 40.97
C GLU A 5 31.99 -16.75 40.29
N GLU A 6 31.34 -15.94 41.12
CA GLU A 6 30.93 -14.57 40.82
C GLU A 6 32.18 -13.68 40.95
N ILE A 7 32.36 -12.72 40.04
CA ILE A 7 33.32 -11.62 40.23
C ILE A 7 32.59 -10.31 39.95
N ASP A 8 32.51 -9.50 41.00
CA ASP A 8 32.11 -8.10 41.01
C ASP A 8 33.05 -7.24 40.16
N VAL A 9 32.52 -6.23 39.50
CA VAL A 9 33.32 -5.15 38.89
C VAL A 9 33.04 -3.87 39.69
N GLU A 10 33.98 -3.53 40.56
CA GLU A 10 34.11 -2.20 41.16
C GLU A 10 34.73 -1.22 40.13
N GLU A 11 34.21 0.01 40.15
CA GLU A 11 34.77 1.20 39.50
C GLU A 11 36.13 1.56 40.12
N GLU A 12 37.14 1.88 39.32
CA GLU A 12 37.81 3.20 39.31
C GLU A 12 39.11 3.25 38.47
N GLU A 13 39.34 4.45 37.92
CA GLU A 13 40.60 5.09 37.51
C GLU A 13 41.33 4.62 36.24
N GLU A 14 41.08 5.34 35.14
CA GLU A 14 42.03 5.45 34.03
C GLU A 14 41.95 6.85 33.36
N ASP A 15 42.18 7.91 34.16
CA ASP A 15 42.50 9.25 33.66
C ASP A 15 43.93 9.57 34.12
N ASP A 16 44.92 9.30 33.26
CA ASP A 16 46.16 10.12 33.15
C ASP A 16 47.18 9.58 32.12
N LEU A 17 47.01 8.39 31.53
CA LEU A 17 47.92 7.88 30.49
C LEU A 17 47.62 8.38 29.07
N ILE A 18 46.43 8.94 28.83
CA ILE A 18 46.04 9.44 27.51
C ILE A 18 46.67 10.80 27.20
N ASN A 19 46.93 11.64 28.21
CA ASN A 19 47.45 12.98 27.99
C ASN A 19 48.96 13.00 27.68
N GLU A 20 49.75 12.05 28.20
CA GLU A 20 51.18 11.94 27.87
C GLU A 20 51.43 11.30 26.49
N ALA A 21 50.54 10.41 26.04
CA ALA A 21 50.63 9.79 24.70
C ALA A 21 50.28 10.76 23.56
N VAL A 22 49.40 11.74 23.83
CA VAL A 22 48.99 12.76 22.85
C VAL A 22 50.11 13.76 22.59
N ASP A 23 50.88 14.15 23.62
CA ASP A 23 51.97 15.11 23.44
C ASP A 23 53.24 14.48 22.81
N HIS A 24 53.51 13.19 23.05
CA HIS A 24 54.66 12.53 22.41
C HIS A 24 54.42 12.17 20.93
N PHE A 25 53.16 11.99 20.51
CA PHE A 25 52.82 11.73 19.10
C PHE A 25 53.03 12.95 18.19
N LEU A 26 53.01 14.16 18.75
CA LEU A 26 53.21 15.41 18.01
C LEU A 26 54.68 15.67 17.64
N VAL A 27 55.65 14.91 18.18
CA VAL A 27 57.08 15.25 18.02
C VAL A 27 57.92 14.21 17.25
N THR A 28 57.70 12.89 17.36
CA THR A 28 58.70 11.92 16.85
C THR A 28 58.21 10.83 15.90
N GLY A 29 56.91 10.72 15.63
CA GLY A 29 56.40 10.02 14.44
C GLY A 29 56.81 8.55 14.23
N SER A 30 56.98 7.72 15.26
CA SER A 30 56.84 6.26 15.14
C SER A 30 56.81 5.54 16.49
N LEU A 31 55.99 4.48 16.58
CA LEU A 31 56.21 3.31 17.44
C LEU A 31 55.43 2.09 16.88
N GLU A 32 56.13 0.96 16.85
CA GLU A 32 55.69 -0.36 16.37
C GLU A 32 54.97 -1.15 17.48
N GLY A 33 54.09 -2.08 17.07
CA GLY A 33 53.59 -3.17 17.93
C GLY A 33 52.09 -3.42 17.75
N GLY A 34 51.74 -4.41 16.95
CA GLY A 34 50.37 -4.62 16.46
C GLY A 34 49.45 -5.46 17.34
N TYR A 35 48.15 -5.22 17.15
CA TYR A 35 47.10 -6.22 16.96
C TYR A 35 46.01 -5.62 16.06
N ASP A 36 45.42 -6.48 15.24
CA ASP A 36 44.55 -6.21 14.09
C ASP A 36 43.11 -5.86 14.54
N ASN A 37 42.70 -4.60 14.33
CA ASN A 37 41.33 -4.08 14.37
C ASN A 37 41.36 -2.60 13.92
N ASP A 38 41.05 -2.26 12.66
CA ASP A 38 40.47 -0.93 12.40
C ASP A 38 39.82 -0.69 11.02
N PHE A 39 38.77 0.13 11.04
CA PHE A 39 37.96 0.62 9.92
C PHE A 39 38.66 1.71 9.08
N ARG A 40 39.97 1.59 8.80
CA ARG A 40 40.76 2.63 8.13
C ARG A 40 41.81 2.08 7.15
N ASP A 41 42.11 2.80 6.07
CA ASP A 41 43.14 2.41 5.07
C ASP A 41 44.58 2.61 5.59
N GLY A 42 45.59 2.07 4.89
CA GLY A 42 47.02 2.19 5.23
C GLY A 42 47.60 3.62 5.19
N ARG A 43 46.75 4.64 5.16
CA ARG A 43 47.06 6.07 5.34
C ARG A 43 46.17 6.73 6.41
N GLY A 44 45.46 5.95 7.22
CA GLY A 44 44.70 6.41 8.39
C GLY A 44 43.32 7.02 8.10
N ARG A 45 42.74 6.84 6.90
CA ARG A 45 41.40 7.36 6.55
C ARG A 45 40.31 6.33 6.80
N PHE A 46 39.17 6.75 7.36
CA PHE A 46 37.97 5.90 7.47
C PHE A 46 37.53 5.36 6.12
N GLN A 47 37.35 4.05 6.03
CA GLN A 47 36.89 3.36 4.82
C GLN A 47 35.50 2.76 5.05
N PHE A 48 34.45 3.41 4.55
CA PHE A 48 33.15 2.78 4.36
C PHE A 48 33.12 2.22 2.95
N GLN A 49 33.41 0.92 2.79
CA GLN A 49 33.30 0.24 1.51
C GLN A 49 32.21 -0.82 1.57
N SER A 50 31.11 -0.57 0.86
CA SER A 50 30.34 -1.66 0.27
C SER A 50 31.25 -2.38 -0.73
N ILE A 51 31.22 -3.70 -0.75
CA ILE A 51 31.99 -4.54 -1.69
C ILE A 51 31.71 -4.16 -3.16
N LEU A 52 30.58 -3.49 -3.45
CA LEU A 52 30.25 -2.96 -4.79
C LEU A 52 31.03 -1.70 -5.18
N THR A 53 31.61 -0.96 -4.22
CA THR A 53 32.42 0.24 -4.49
C THR A 53 33.85 -0.11 -4.97
N ARG A 54 34.24 -1.39 -4.97
CA ARG A 54 35.57 -1.83 -5.44
C ARG A 54 35.74 -1.80 -6.96
N CYS A 55 34.66 -1.87 -7.74
CA CYS A 55 34.77 -1.98 -9.21
C CYS A 55 34.74 -0.64 -9.96
N TYR A 56 34.27 0.44 -9.33
CA TYR A 56 34.25 1.78 -9.93
C TYR A 56 34.81 2.79 -8.93
N GLY A 57 36.14 2.98 -9.03
CA GLY A 57 36.91 3.81 -8.12
C GLY A 57 36.46 5.27 -8.11
N SER A 58 36.52 5.89 -6.92
CA SER A 58 36.62 7.35 -6.75
C SER A 58 35.66 8.19 -7.59
N HIS A 59 34.35 8.02 -7.41
CA HIS A 59 33.41 9.00 -7.94
C HIS A 59 33.43 10.27 -7.08
N LYS A 60 34.09 11.31 -7.59
CA LYS A 60 33.72 12.70 -7.28
C LYS A 60 32.35 12.95 -7.90
N CYS A 61 31.29 12.51 -7.23
CA CYS A 61 29.93 12.72 -7.72
C CYS A 61 29.63 14.24 -7.76
N GLY A 62 29.54 14.79 -8.97
CA GLY A 62 28.73 15.97 -9.27
C GLY A 62 29.04 17.31 -8.61
N THR A 63 30.03 17.45 -7.71
CA THR A 63 30.30 18.75 -7.05
C THR A 63 30.63 19.87 -8.03
N ASN A 64 31.16 19.54 -9.21
CA ASN A 64 31.47 20.49 -10.28
C ASN A 64 30.32 20.70 -11.27
N LEU A 65 29.23 19.93 -11.19
CA LEU A 65 28.09 19.96 -12.12
C LEU A 65 26.81 20.52 -11.48
N VAL A 66 26.80 20.75 -10.17
CA VAL A 66 25.63 21.27 -9.45
C VAL A 66 25.72 22.79 -9.34
N ILE A 67 25.05 23.49 -10.25
CA ILE A 67 24.70 24.91 -10.06
C ILE A 67 23.41 24.95 -9.25
N CYS A 68 23.48 25.54 -8.05
CA CYS A 68 22.33 25.78 -7.21
C CYS A 68 21.67 27.08 -7.67
N PRO A 69 20.43 27.09 -8.19
CA PRO A 69 19.72 28.35 -8.39
C PRO A 69 19.49 28.98 -7.01
N ASN A 70 19.89 30.25 -6.85
CA ASN A 70 19.50 31.05 -5.68
C ASN A 70 18.01 31.35 -5.82
N VAL A 71 17.17 30.55 -5.16
CA VAL A 71 15.73 30.80 -5.08
C VAL A 71 15.49 31.74 -3.90
N GLY A 72 15.22 33.00 -4.20
CA GLY A 72 14.89 34.02 -3.21
C GLY A 72 13.43 33.92 -2.72
N PRO A 73 13.08 34.56 -1.58
CA PRO A 73 11.69 34.67 -1.15
C PRO A 73 10.93 35.55 -2.16
N GLY A 74 10.19 34.91 -3.07
CA GLY A 74 9.43 35.59 -4.13
C GLY A 74 9.55 34.95 -5.52
N ASP A 75 10.48 34.03 -5.72
CA ASP A 75 10.64 33.34 -7.00
C ASP A 75 9.50 32.33 -7.19
N ARG A 76 8.70 32.54 -8.24
CA ARG A 76 7.62 31.63 -8.62
C ARG A 76 8.23 30.35 -9.19
N ILE A 77 8.17 29.28 -8.40
CA ILE A 77 8.35 27.92 -8.92
C ILE A 77 7.24 27.69 -9.94
N LEU A 78 7.62 27.59 -11.21
CA LEU A 78 6.72 27.14 -12.27
C LEU A 78 6.50 25.64 -12.06
N VAL A 79 5.44 25.31 -11.33
CA VAL A 79 4.86 23.97 -11.35
C VAL A 79 4.26 23.81 -12.74
N ILE A 80 4.97 23.11 -13.62
CA ILE A 80 4.39 22.64 -14.87
C ILE A 80 3.55 21.42 -14.47
N GLU A 81 2.25 21.64 -14.26
CA GLU A 81 1.28 20.54 -14.30
C GLU A 81 1.35 19.96 -15.71
N ALA A 82 1.84 18.71 -15.80
CA ALA A 82 1.67 17.91 -16.99
C ALA A 82 0.17 17.66 -17.15
N ASN A 83 -0.49 18.49 -17.97
CA ASN A 83 -1.78 18.19 -18.55
C ASN A 83 -1.60 17.03 -19.52
N GLU A 84 -1.47 15.82 -18.98
CA GLU A 84 -1.90 14.64 -19.73
C GLU A 84 -3.41 14.60 -19.62
N THR A 85 -4.05 14.64 -20.78
CA THR A 85 -5.49 14.46 -20.98
C THR A 85 -5.96 13.21 -20.25
N MET A 86 -6.41 13.43 -19.02
CA MET A 86 -7.36 12.59 -18.33
C MET A 86 -8.55 12.41 -19.26
N ILE A 87 -8.73 11.19 -19.79
CA ILE A 87 -10.08 10.70 -20.04
C ILE A 87 -10.65 10.38 -18.66
N THR A 88 -10.89 11.43 -17.87
CA THR A 88 -11.84 11.40 -16.80
C THR A 88 -13.20 11.39 -17.47
N GLU A 89 -13.82 10.22 -17.56
CA GLU A 89 -15.27 10.18 -17.40
C GLU A 89 -15.60 10.60 -15.95
N GLN A 90 -15.35 11.86 -15.63
CA GLN A 90 -16.11 12.56 -14.61
C GLN A 90 -17.49 12.72 -15.23
N HIS A 91 -18.36 11.75 -14.99
CA HIS A 91 -19.78 12.10 -14.96
C HIS A 91 -19.91 13.14 -13.86
N GLU A 92 -20.13 14.39 -14.25
CA GLU A 92 -20.73 15.39 -13.39
C GLU A 92 -22.01 14.76 -12.84
N ILE A 93 -21.91 14.22 -11.62
CA ILE A 93 -23.08 13.92 -10.81
C ILE A 93 -23.65 15.29 -10.49
N THR A 94 -24.56 15.74 -11.35
CA THR A 94 -25.52 16.78 -10.98
C THR A 94 -26.23 16.24 -9.76
N SER A 95 -25.80 16.72 -8.58
CA SER A 95 -26.45 16.43 -7.32
C SER A 95 -27.87 16.96 -7.42
N ILE A 96 -28.81 16.11 -7.82
CA ILE A 96 -30.22 16.34 -7.54
C ILE A 96 -30.34 16.17 -6.03
N ARG A 97 -30.13 17.27 -5.30
CA ARG A 97 -30.55 17.39 -3.90
C ARG A 97 -32.07 17.22 -3.88
N ASN A 98 -32.53 16.00 -3.64
CA ASN A 98 -33.85 15.79 -3.09
C ASN A 98 -33.72 15.97 -1.58
N GLU A 99 -34.21 17.09 -1.07
CA GLU A 99 -34.31 17.42 0.36
C GLU A 99 -35.31 16.53 1.12
N ARG A 100 -35.44 15.25 0.73
CA ARG A 100 -36.36 14.29 1.35
C ARG A 100 -35.62 12.99 1.63
N ASP A 101 -35.04 12.95 2.81
CA ASP A 101 -34.55 11.78 3.56
C ASP A 101 -33.45 10.96 2.87
N ASP A 102 -32.17 11.33 3.13
CA ASP A 102 -30.96 10.64 2.65
C ASP A 102 -30.77 9.23 3.23
N ARG A 103 -31.65 8.78 4.13
CA ARG A 103 -31.54 7.48 4.80
C ARG A 103 -32.12 6.36 3.92
N LEU A 104 -31.32 5.33 3.69
CA LEU A 104 -31.76 4.07 3.09
C LEU A 104 -32.99 3.55 3.87
N ASN A 105 -34.14 3.44 3.21
CA ASN A 105 -35.36 2.94 3.81
C ASN A 105 -35.95 1.77 3.01
N VAL A 106 -36.83 1.00 3.65
CA VAL A 106 -37.43 -0.22 3.06
C VAL A 106 -38.21 0.10 1.78
N ARG A 107 -38.68 1.33 1.58
CA ARG A 107 -39.40 1.74 0.36
C ARG A 107 -38.50 1.74 -0.87
N ALA A 108 -37.28 2.27 -0.78
CA ALA A 108 -36.31 2.27 -1.88
C ALA A 108 -35.96 0.83 -2.33
N LEU A 109 -35.70 -0.07 -1.37
CA LEU A 109 -35.43 -1.48 -1.66
C LEU A 109 -36.63 -2.20 -2.30
N ASN A 110 -37.86 -1.82 -1.91
CA ASN A 110 -39.07 -2.37 -2.51
C ASN A 110 -39.27 -1.99 -3.99
N GLU A 111 -38.64 -0.93 -4.47
CA GLU A 111 -38.72 -0.51 -5.87
C GLU A 111 -37.81 -1.33 -6.80
N LEU A 112 -36.68 -1.86 -6.30
CA LEU A 112 -35.78 -2.75 -7.05
C LEU A 112 -36.44 -4.07 -7.47
N ALA A 113 -37.20 -4.71 -6.58
CA ALA A 113 -37.86 -5.99 -6.84
C ALA A 113 -38.95 -5.91 -7.95
N ILE A 114 -39.24 -4.69 -8.42
CA ILE A 114 -40.22 -4.40 -9.46
C ILE A 114 -39.53 -4.20 -10.82
N LYS A 115 -38.29 -3.70 -10.86
CA LYS A 115 -37.47 -3.55 -12.07
C LYS A 115 -36.90 -4.89 -12.55
N CYS A 116 -37.78 -5.84 -12.90
CA CYS A 116 -37.39 -6.98 -13.73
C CYS A 116 -37.31 -6.53 -15.19
N VAL A 117 -36.19 -5.98 -15.62
CA VAL A 117 -35.97 -5.68 -17.04
C VAL A 117 -35.29 -6.87 -17.73
N ARG A 118 -35.78 -7.18 -18.93
CA ARG A 118 -35.32 -8.27 -19.79
C ARG A 118 -34.07 -7.83 -20.55
N GLN A 119 -33.10 -8.73 -20.63
CA GLN A 119 -31.79 -8.62 -21.29
C GLN A 119 -31.89 -8.03 -22.72
N ILE A 120 -30.89 -7.23 -23.13
CA ILE A 120 -30.58 -6.93 -24.53
C ILE A 120 -29.22 -7.58 -24.83
N PHE A 121 -29.14 -8.46 -25.83
CA PHE A 121 -27.90 -9.04 -26.34
C PHE A 121 -27.75 -8.77 -27.83
N ASP A 122 -26.54 -8.43 -28.28
CA ASP A 122 -26.09 -8.62 -29.66
C ASP A 122 -24.87 -9.57 -29.66
N LYS A 123 -24.82 -10.44 -30.68
CA LYS A 123 -23.82 -11.48 -30.95
C LYS A 123 -22.44 -10.94 -31.37
N LYS A 124 -22.15 -9.65 -31.20
CA LYS A 124 -20.92 -9.00 -31.75
C LYS A 124 -20.13 -8.09 -30.80
N GLY A 125 -20.32 -8.17 -29.49
CA GLY A 125 -19.33 -7.67 -28.54
C GLY A 125 -19.25 -6.14 -28.35
N HIS A 126 -20.38 -5.43 -28.35
CA HIS A 126 -20.45 -4.05 -27.85
C HIS A 126 -21.30 -3.95 -26.56
N ILE A 127 -21.05 -2.87 -25.80
CA ILE A 127 -21.53 -2.57 -24.43
C ILE A 127 -22.90 -3.17 -24.13
N VAL A 128 -22.91 -4.18 -23.24
CA VAL A 128 -24.13 -4.72 -22.65
C VAL A 128 -24.48 -3.82 -21.46
N ASN A 129 -25.46 -2.94 -21.63
CA ASN A 129 -26.11 -2.26 -20.51
C ASN A 129 -26.92 -3.30 -19.72
N ILE A 130 -26.27 -4.04 -18.82
CA ILE A 130 -26.98 -4.78 -17.77
C ILE A 130 -27.48 -3.75 -16.77
N GLU A 131 -28.81 -3.60 -16.69
CA GLU A 131 -29.47 -2.88 -15.62
C GLU A 131 -29.29 -3.67 -14.31
N VAL A 132 -28.67 -3.05 -13.31
CA VAL A 132 -28.34 -3.69 -12.03
C VAL A 132 -29.54 -3.63 -11.11
N ASN A 133 -30.02 -4.77 -10.61
CA ASN A 133 -31.25 -4.81 -9.80
C ASN A 133 -31.15 -5.63 -8.50
N GLY A 134 -29.98 -6.15 -8.17
CA GLY A 134 -29.73 -6.87 -6.92
C GLY A 134 -30.35 -8.27 -6.84
N THR A 135 -31.03 -8.76 -7.89
CA THR A 135 -31.55 -10.13 -7.90
C THR A 135 -30.42 -11.15 -8.05
N LEU A 136 -30.54 -12.36 -7.47
CA LEU A 136 -29.52 -13.41 -7.63
C LEU A 136 -29.19 -13.68 -9.10
N LYS A 137 -30.20 -13.71 -9.97
CA LYS A 137 -30.00 -13.87 -11.42
C LYS A 137 -29.14 -12.74 -11.99
N ASN A 138 -29.43 -11.48 -11.64
CA ASN A 138 -28.65 -10.34 -12.11
C ASN A 138 -27.22 -10.33 -11.58
N VAL A 139 -27.00 -10.74 -10.33
CA VAL A 139 -25.66 -10.92 -9.76
C VAL A 139 -24.90 -12.00 -10.55
N CYS A 140 -25.53 -13.14 -10.84
CA CYS A 140 -24.93 -14.19 -11.67
C CYS A 140 -24.63 -13.73 -13.10
N ASP A 141 -25.61 -13.13 -13.78
CA ASP A 141 -25.47 -12.62 -15.15
C ASP A 141 -24.32 -11.58 -15.22
N PHE A 142 -24.20 -10.70 -14.23
CA PHE A 142 -23.11 -9.73 -14.14
C PHE A 142 -21.76 -10.42 -13.94
N ALA A 143 -21.69 -11.41 -13.05
CA ALA A 143 -20.48 -12.19 -12.82
C ALA A 143 -20.02 -12.93 -14.11
N ASP A 144 -20.96 -13.46 -14.89
CA ASP A 144 -20.67 -14.14 -16.16
C ASP A 144 -20.04 -13.22 -17.19
N ILE A 145 -20.45 -11.94 -17.25
CA ILE A 145 -19.86 -10.96 -18.15
C ILE A 145 -18.41 -10.63 -17.78
N TYR A 146 -18.14 -10.38 -16.49
CA TYR A 146 -16.83 -9.87 -16.07
C TYR A 146 -15.77 -10.96 -15.89
N PHE A 147 -16.18 -12.16 -15.48
CA PHE A 147 -15.24 -13.24 -15.13
C PHE A 147 -15.26 -14.41 -16.11
N CYS A 148 -16.09 -14.37 -17.16
CA CYS A 148 -16.14 -15.33 -18.26
C CYS A 148 -16.28 -16.80 -17.82
N LYS A 149 -15.19 -17.55 -17.68
CA LYS A 149 -15.18 -18.97 -17.27
C LYS A 149 -14.56 -19.20 -15.88
N ASP A 150 -14.08 -18.15 -15.22
CA ASP A 150 -13.44 -18.25 -13.91
C ASP A 150 -14.51 -18.40 -12.81
N VAL A 151 -14.74 -19.65 -12.39
CA VAL A 151 -15.76 -19.98 -11.39
C VAL A 151 -15.40 -19.40 -10.02
N ASP A 152 -14.13 -19.40 -9.64
CA ASP A 152 -13.69 -18.94 -8.32
C ASP A 152 -13.93 -17.43 -8.17
N GLN A 153 -13.61 -16.64 -9.20
CA GLN A 153 -13.89 -15.20 -9.21
C GLN A 153 -15.38 -14.90 -9.20
N LYS A 154 -16.19 -15.64 -9.99
CA LYS A 154 -17.65 -15.51 -9.99
C LYS A 154 -18.25 -15.78 -8.62
N THR A 155 -17.88 -16.91 -8.01
CA THR A 155 -18.37 -17.29 -6.69
C THR A 155 -17.97 -16.28 -5.63
N SER A 156 -16.71 -15.84 -5.64
CA SER A 156 -16.22 -14.81 -4.71
C SER A 156 -17.00 -13.51 -4.85
N PHE A 157 -17.18 -13.01 -6.08
CA PHE A 157 -17.99 -11.83 -6.35
C PHE A 157 -19.44 -11.99 -5.86
N GLN A 158 -20.08 -13.13 -6.17
CA GLN A 158 -21.46 -13.40 -5.78
C GLN A 158 -21.64 -13.39 -4.27
N ILE A 159 -20.74 -14.03 -3.52
CA ILE A 159 -20.76 -14.06 -2.05
C ILE A 159 -20.67 -12.65 -1.49
N ILE A 160 -19.68 -11.87 -1.96
CA ILE A 160 -19.41 -10.53 -1.45
C ILE A 160 -20.59 -9.58 -1.75
N ILE A 161 -21.12 -9.62 -2.97
CA ILE A 161 -22.29 -8.80 -3.36
C ILE A 161 -23.55 -9.23 -2.62
N CYS A 162 -23.78 -10.53 -2.41
CA CYS A 162 -24.93 -10.97 -1.62
C CYS A 162 -24.84 -10.46 -0.18
N ALA A 163 -23.65 -10.43 0.42
CA ALA A 163 -23.44 -9.87 1.75
C ALA A 163 -23.68 -8.35 1.80
N PHE A 164 -23.21 -7.62 0.80
CA PHE A 164 -23.49 -6.19 0.65
C PHE A 164 -24.99 -5.91 0.54
N ILE A 165 -25.70 -6.66 -0.31
CA ILE A 165 -27.15 -6.49 -0.49
C ILE A 165 -27.91 -6.86 0.79
N ASP A 166 -27.55 -7.96 1.45
CA ASP A 166 -28.15 -8.34 2.75
C ASP A 166 -27.96 -7.23 3.79
N GLN A 167 -26.79 -6.60 3.83
CA GLN A 167 -26.52 -5.48 4.73
C GLN A 167 -27.38 -4.25 4.40
N LEU A 168 -27.55 -3.90 3.12
CA LEU A 168 -28.49 -2.86 2.71
C LEU A 168 -29.90 -3.14 3.26
N TYR A 169 -30.39 -4.38 3.14
CA TYR A 169 -31.70 -4.76 3.69
C TYR A 169 -31.77 -4.59 5.21
N LYS A 170 -30.74 -5.02 5.95
CA LYS A 170 -30.70 -4.90 7.42
C LYS A 170 -30.71 -3.44 7.88
N GLU A 171 -29.88 -2.59 7.28
CA GLU A 171 -29.82 -1.16 7.65
C GLU A 171 -31.12 -0.43 7.26
N ALA A 172 -31.73 -0.75 6.11
CA ALA A 172 -33.02 -0.18 5.74
C ALA A 172 -34.14 -0.49 6.74
N GLU A 173 -34.18 -1.72 7.25
CA GLU A 173 -35.16 -2.12 8.26
C GLU A 173 -34.92 -1.44 9.60
N LYS A 174 -33.65 -1.31 10.00
CA LYS A 174 -33.28 -0.60 11.22
C LYS A 174 -33.72 0.85 11.16
N ASN A 175 -33.40 1.55 10.07
CA ASN A 175 -33.83 2.92 9.81
C ASN A 175 -35.37 3.06 9.80
N THR A 176 -36.07 2.08 9.21
CA THR A 176 -37.54 2.11 9.18
C THR A 176 -38.14 1.90 10.57
N LYS A 177 -37.59 1.00 11.40
CA LYS A 177 -38.05 0.80 12.79
C LYS A 177 -37.81 2.02 13.67
N GLU A 178 -36.67 2.70 13.49
CA GLU A 178 -36.35 3.94 14.20
C GLU A 178 -37.26 5.11 13.78
N SER A 179 -37.76 5.12 12.53
CA SER A 179 -38.68 6.15 12.04
C SER A 179 -40.16 5.96 12.42
N VAL A 180 -40.57 4.76 12.86
CA VAL A 180 -41.99 4.40 13.08
C VAL A 180 -42.40 4.56 14.57
N GLU A 181 -41.94 5.63 15.22
CA GLU A 181 -42.69 6.19 16.35
C GLU A 181 -43.94 6.96 15.90
N ASP A 182 -44.10 7.25 14.59
CA ASP A 182 -45.31 7.86 14.03
C ASP A 182 -45.88 7.07 12.83
N GLU A 183 -47.20 6.84 12.89
CA GLU A 183 -48.12 6.33 11.84
C GLU A 183 -48.18 4.82 11.53
N TRP A 184 -49.11 4.15 12.20
CA TRP A 184 -49.84 2.99 11.67
C TRP A 184 -50.63 3.37 10.41
N VAL A 185 -50.18 2.95 9.21
CA VAL A 185 -50.95 3.12 7.96
C VAL A 185 -51.33 1.79 7.31
N ASN A 186 -52.63 1.50 7.41
CA ASN A 186 -53.48 0.58 6.67
C ASN A 186 -52.88 -0.16 5.44
N ASP A 187 -52.92 -1.49 5.54
CA ASP A 187 -52.49 -2.48 4.56
C ASP A 187 -53.38 -2.44 3.29
N HIS A 188 -52.76 -2.20 2.13
CA HIS A 188 -53.43 -2.18 0.82
C HIS A 188 -52.98 -3.39 -0.01
N PRO A 189 -53.87 -4.07 -0.78
CA PRO A 189 -53.54 -5.31 -1.50
C PRO A 189 -52.39 -5.21 -2.52
N ARG A 190 -52.09 -4.03 -3.06
CA ARG A 190 -50.95 -3.80 -3.98
C ARG A 190 -49.60 -3.67 -3.25
N LYS A 191 -49.59 -3.38 -1.94
CA LYS A 191 -48.38 -3.37 -1.10
C LYS A 191 -47.93 -4.80 -0.73
N SER A 192 -48.85 -5.77 -0.66
CA SER A 192 -48.55 -7.14 -0.24
C SER A 192 -47.74 -7.95 -1.27
N THR A 193 -48.00 -7.81 -2.57
CA THR A 193 -47.24 -8.53 -3.63
C THR A 193 -45.80 -8.00 -3.77
N LYS A 194 -45.60 -6.68 -3.60
CA LYS A 194 -44.27 -6.06 -3.64
C LYS A 194 -43.42 -6.53 -2.46
N ARG A 195 -43.99 -6.47 -1.25
CA ARG A 195 -43.37 -6.97 -0.02
C ARG A 195 -42.95 -8.44 -0.15
N ARG A 196 -43.84 -9.30 -0.65
CA ARG A 196 -43.54 -10.74 -0.88
C ARG A 196 -42.35 -10.98 -1.82
N ARG A 197 -42.18 -10.17 -2.87
CA ARG A 197 -41.03 -10.30 -3.79
C ARG A 197 -39.71 -9.93 -3.11
N CYS A 198 -39.71 -8.85 -2.31
CA CYS A 198 -38.55 -8.45 -1.53
C CYS A 198 -38.21 -9.48 -0.45
N ASP A 199 -39.21 -10.00 0.25
CA ASP A 199 -39.02 -11.08 1.23
C ASP A 199 -38.43 -12.34 0.56
N THR A 200 -38.89 -12.66 -0.67
CA THR A 200 -38.36 -13.79 -1.45
C THR A 200 -36.90 -13.56 -1.85
N LEU A 201 -36.58 -12.37 -2.37
CA LEU A 201 -35.22 -12.01 -2.76
C LEU A 201 -34.28 -12.04 -1.55
N ARG A 202 -34.71 -11.45 -0.44
CA ARG A 202 -33.95 -11.47 0.82
C ARG A 202 -33.76 -12.88 1.33
N HIS A 203 -34.78 -13.74 1.30
CA HIS A 203 -34.64 -15.15 1.69
C HIS A 203 -33.63 -15.89 0.80
N GLN A 204 -33.63 -15.60 -0.50
CA GLN A 204 -32.66 -16.17 -1.44
C GLN A 204 -31.23 -15.71 -1.16
N ILE A 205 -31.02 -14.40 -0.95
CA ILE A 205 -29.72 -13.83 -0.60
C ILE A 205 -29.25 -14.33 0.77
N GLY A 206 -30.13 -14.33 1.76
CA GLY A 206 -29.89 -14.82 3.11
C GLY A 206 -29.44 -16.27 3.13
N LYS A 207 -29.95 -17.12 2.22
CA LYS A 207 -29.43 -18.48 2.04
C LYS A 207 -27.98 -18.52 1.53
N VAL A 208 -27.60 -17.62 0.61
CA VAL A 208 -26.22 -17.55 0.08
C VAL A 208 -25.25 -17.15 1.19
N VAL A 209 -25.62 -16.17 2.02
CA VAL A 209 -24.78 -15.68 3.13
C VAL A 209 -25.03 -16.41 4.46
N ASN A 210 -25.81 -17.48 4.45
CA ASN A 210 -26.22 -18.25 5.63
C ASN A 210 -26.81 -17.41 6.78
N ASN A 211 -27.47 -16.29 6.46
CA ASN A 211 -28.01 -15.30 7.40
C ASN A 211 -27.01 -14.83 8.48
N LYS A 212 -25.71 -14.89 8.19
CA LYS A 212 -24.63 -14.44 9.07
C LYS A 212 -23.93 -13.23 8.45
N GLN A 213 -23.32 -12.40 9.30
CA GLN A 213 -22.37 -11.39 8.84
C GLN A 213 -21.24 -12.10 8.07
N LEU A 214 -20.91 -11.62 6.88
CA LEU A 214 -19.74 -12.14 6.15
C LEU A 214 -18.47 -11.62 6.82
N ILE A 215 -17.60 -12.53 7.26
CA ILE A 215 -16.22 -12.25 7.67
C ILE A 215 -15.37 -13.15 6.79
N GLY A 216 -15.04 -12.64 5.60
CA GLY A 216 -14.49 -13.41 4.50
C GLY A 216 -12.98 -13.24 4.33
N PHE A 217 -12.30 -14.27 3.84
CA PHE A 217 -10.92 -14.20 3.36
C PHE A 217 -10.85 -14.58 1.88
N LEU A 218 -10.56 -13.59 1.03
CA LEU A 218 -10.27 -13.73 -0.40
C LEU A 218 -8.76 -13.95 -0.61
N SER A 219 -8.39 -15.21 -0.82
CA SER A 219 -7.01 -15.65 -1.04
C SER A 219 -6.73 -15.96 -2.50
N GLY A 220 -5.45 -15.96 -2.86
CA GLY A 220 -4.96 -16.36 -4.16
C GLY A 220 -3.61 -15.72 -4.45
N ALA A 221 -2.73 -16.44 -5.14
CA ALA A 221 -1.41 -15.94 -5.50
C ALA A 221 -1.45 -14.61 -6.29
N GLY A 222 -0.30 -13.96 -6.42
CA GLY A 222 -0.14 -12.80 -7.30
C GLY A 222 -0.60 -13.13 -8.73
N GLY A 223 -1.49 -12.30 -9.29
CA GLY A 223 -2.00 -12.50 -10.65
C GLY A 223 -3.24 -13.40 -10.79
N LYS A 224 -3.84 -13.87 -9.69
CA LYS A 224 -5.11 -14.63 -9.70
C LYS A 224 -6.38 -13.76 -9.79
N GLY A 225 -6.22 -12.43 -9.82
CA GLY A 225 -7.33 -11.48 -10.06
C GLY A 225 -8.11 -11.01 -8.83
N LYS A 226 -7.54 -11.08 -7.61
CA LYS A 226 -8.17 -10.53 -6.38
C LYS A 226 -8.64 -9.08 -6.54
N SER A 227 -7.75 -8.19 -7.00
CA SER A 227 -8.08 -6.78 -7.23
C SER A 227 -9.13 -6.59 -8.33
N HIS A 228 -9.22 -7.52 -9.30
CA HIS A 228 -10.28 -7.49 -10.32
C HIS A 228 -11.65 -7.80 -9.70
N VAL A 229 -11.74 -8.81 -8.82
CA VAL A 229 -12.96 -9.12 -8.06
C VAL A 229 -13.40 -7.90 -7.23
N ILE A 230 -12.48 -7.30 -6.46
CA ILE A 230 -12.76 -6.12 -5.62
C ILE A 230 -13.31 -4.94 -6.46
N LYS A 231 -12.66 -4.64 -7.58
CA LYS A 231 -13.10 -3.56 -8.50
C LYS A 231 -14.49 -3.85 -9.07
N THR A 232 -14.77 -5.09 -9.46
CA THR A 232 -16.07 -5.49 -9.99
C THR A 232 -17.17 -5.44 -8.92
N VAL A 233 -16.87 -5.82 -7.67
CA VAL A 233 -17.77 -5.64 -6.50
C VAL A 233 -18.15 -4.17 -6.35
N CYS A 234 -17.18 -3.27 -6.30
CA CYS A 234 -17.43 -1.84 -6.16
C CYS A 234 -18.29 -1.30 -7.31
N ARG A 235 -18.00 -1.72 -8.55
CA ARG A 235 -18.76 -1.33 -9.74
C ARG A 235 -20.22 -1.78 -9.67
N TYR A 236 -20.48 -3.01 -9.24
CA TYR A 236 -21.86 -3.51 -9.11
C TYR A 236 -22.61 -2.76 -8.01
N ALA A 237 -21.98 -2.59 -6.84
CA ALA A 237 -22.56 -1.92 -5.69
C ALA A 237 -22.90 -0.44 -5.98
N GLN A 238 -22.01 0.27 -6.68
CA GLN A 238 -22.25 1.64 -7.11
C GLN A 238 -23.50 1.72 -7.99
N LYS A 239 -23.56 0.91 -9.06
CA LYS A 239 -24.72 0.86 -9.95
C LYS A 239 -26.01 0.49 -9.22
N LEU A 240 -25.94 -0.45 -8.28
CA LEU A 240 -27.09 -0.82 -7.48
C LEU A 240 -27.59 0.33 -6.61
N CYS A 241 -26.68 1.08 -5.98
CA CYS A 241 -27.04 2.23 -5.15
C CYS A 241 -27.60 3.39 -5.98
N GLU A 242 -27.06 3.64 -7.16
CA GLU A 242 -27.60 4.60 -8.14
C GLU A 242 -29.05 4.25 -8.50
N GLU A 243 -29.32 2.97 -8.81
CA GLU A 243 -30.68 2.48 -9.09
C GLU A 243 -31.63 2.58 -7.90
N LEU A 244 -31.09 2.45 -6.70
CA LEU A 244 -31.80 2.63 -5.42
C LEU A 244 -31.98 4.09 -5.02
N ARG A 245 -31.30 5.03 -5.70
CA ARG A 245 -31.18 6.43 -5.29
C ARG A 245 -30.65 6.58 -3.86
N VAL A 246 -29.76 5.68 -3.48
CA VAL A 246 -29.04 5.70 -2.21
C VAL A 246 -27.68 6.31 -2.48
N LYS A 247 -27.26 7.23 -1.62
CA LYS A 247 -25.94 7.83 -1.73
C LYS A 247 -24.88 6.74 -1.71
N PHE A 248 -24.10 6.67 -2.78
CA PHE A 248 -22.90 5.84 -2.85
C PHE A 248 -21.68 6.73 -2.79
N ASP A 249 -20.88 6.57 -1.76
CA ASP A 249 -19.62 7.27 -1.60
C ASP A 249 -18.53 6.32 -1.11
N LYS A 250 -17.32 6.86 -0.89
CA LYS A 250 -16.16 6.09 -0.42
C LYS A 250 -16.36 5.39 0.93
N ARG A 251 -17.43 5.72 1.67
CA ARG A 251 -17.80 5.08 2.93
C ARG A 251 -18.86 4.01 2.75
N SER A 252 -19.61 3.98 1.64
CA SER A 252 -20.57 2.92 1.32
C SER A 252 -19.91 1.54 1.18
N ILE A 253 -18.76 1.51 0.50
CA ILE A 253 -17.81 0.39 0.56
C ILE A 253 -16.46 0.96 0.96
N VAL A 254 -16.03 0.62 2.18
CA VAL A 254 -14.74 1.07 2.72
C VAL A 254 -13.65 0.13 2.19
N VAL A 255 -13.04 0.52 1.06
CA VAL A 255 -11.92 -0.21 0.48
C VAL A 255 -10.62 0.32 1.07
N THR A 256 -9.86 -0.55 1.71
CA THR A 256 -8.59 -0.20 2.35
C THR A 256 -7.50 -1.19 2.03
N ALA A 257 -6.25 -0.76 2.22
CA ALA A 257 -5.10 -1.66 2.25
C ALA A 257 -4.12 -1.25 3.35
N LEU A 258 -3.21 -2.14 3.72
CA LEU A 258 -2.22 -1.86 4.78
C LEU A 258 -1.09 -0.93 4.32
N THR A 259 -0.83 -0.83 3.01
CA THR A 259 0.21 0.04 2.42
C THR A 259 -0.41 1.09 1.49
N GLY A 260 0.27 2.22 1.32
CA GLY A 260 -0.18 3.31 0.45
C GLY A 260 -0.32 2.88 -1.01
N THR A 261 0.69 2.21 -1.58
CA THR A 261 0.64 1.69 -2.96
C THR A 261 -0.52 0.74 -3.20
N ALA A 262 -0.77 -0.19 -2.26
CA ALA A 262 -1.86 -1.14 -2.39
C ALA A 262 -3.22 -0.41 -2.34
N ALA A 263 -3.35 0.59 -1.46
CA ALA A 263 -4.55 1.40 -1.35
C ALA A 263 -4.83 2.18 -2.65
N VAL A 264 -3.82 2.79 -3.28
CA VAL A 264 -3.98 3.45 -4.59
C VAL A 264 -4.40 2.45 -5.67
N SER A 265 -3.82 1.25 -5.70
CA SER A 265 -4.09 0.23 -6.73
C SER A 265 -5.56 -0.23 -6.76
N ILE A 266 -6.24 -0.15 -5.62
CA ILE A 266 -7.66 -0.49 -5.44
C ILE A 266 -8.57 0.74 -5.31
N ASN A 267 -8.03 1.94 -5.54
CA ASN A 267 -8.74 3.21 -5.40
C ASN A 267 -9.37 3.41 -4.01
N GLY A 268 -8.64 2.98 -2.97
CA GLY A 268 -9.04 3.04 -1.56
C GLY A 268 -8.11 3.94 -0.74
N GLU A 269 -8.09 3.74 0.58
CA GLU A 269 -7.17 4.43 1.49
C GLU A 269 -6.45 3.47 2.44
N THR A 270 -5.44 3.92 3.17
CA THR A 270 -4.76 3.01 4.11
C THR A 270 -5.69 2.67 5.28
N THR A 271 -5.72 1.42 5.75
CA THR A 271 -6.58 0.97 6.86
C THR A 271 -6.42 1.84 8.12
N ALA A 272 -5.17 2.20 8.46
CA ALA A 272 -4.88 3.08 9.60
C ALA A 272 -5.45 4.50 9.45
N LYS A 273 -5.60 4.99 8.21
CA LYS A 273 -6.23 6.29 7.90
C LYS A 273 -7.75 6.18 7.94
N ALA A 274 -8.31 5.13 7.36
CA ALA A 274 -9.75 4.89 7.33
C ALA A 274 -10.34 4.79 8.75
N PHE A 275 -9.74 3.95 9.59
CA PHE A 275 -10.24 3.64 10.93
C PHE A 275 -9.51 4.42 12.04
N ALA A 276 -8.85 5.52 11.66
CA ALA A 276 -8.31 6.48 12.60
C ALA A 276 -7.47 5.87 13.74
N PHE A 277 -6.58 4.93 13.42
CA PHE A 277 -5.76 4.22 14.41
C PHE A 277 -4.96 5.15 15.35
N LYS A 278 -4.82 6.44 14.99
CA LYS A 278 -4.09 7.48 15.73
C LYS A 278 -4.92 8.69 16.16
N ARG A 279 -6.26 8.70 15.99
CA ARG A 279 -7.13 9.86 16.31
C ARG A 279 -8.34 9.46 17.17
N GLU A 280 -8.96 10.44 17.82
CA GLU A 280 -10.21 10.24 18.56
C GLU A 280 -11.42 10.18 17.60
N VAL A 281 -12.33 9.23 17.85
CA VAL A 281 -13.43 8.83 16.96
C VAL A 281 -14.57 9.85 16.80
N ARG A 282 -14.51 10.99 17.53
CA ARG A 282 -15.65 11.90 17.74
C ARG A 282 -16.31 12.46 16.47
N ASN A 283 -15.62 12.50 15.32
CA ASN A 283 -16.16 12.99 14.04
C ASN A 283 -16.42 11.89 13.00
N GLU A 284 -16.07 10.63 13.29
CA GLU A 284 -16.07 9.53 12.32
C GLU A 284 -17.39 8.73 12.32
N LEU A 285 -18.15 8.79 13.42
CA LEU A 285 -19.42 8.10 13.57
C LEU A 285 -20.39 8.44 12.42
N GLU A 286 -20.52 9.72 12.05
CA GLU A 286 -21.39 10.17 10.96
C GLU A 286 -20.88 9.72 9.58
N GLU A 287 -19.56 9.61 9.38
CA GLU A 287 -18.98 9.17 8.10
C GLU A 287 -19.21 7.67 7.84
N PHE A 288 -19.20 6.85 8.90
CA PHE A 288 -19.30 5.39 8.80
C PHE A 288 -20.72 4.84 8.94
N LYS A 289 -21.71 5.69 9.26
CA LYS A 289 -23.14 5.29 9.35
C LYS A 289 -23.66 4.57 8.11
N ASN A 290 -23.09 4.85 6.94
CA ASN A 290 -23.50 4.25 5.67
C ASN A 290 -22.53 3.16 5.18
N ALA A 291 -21.67 2.62 6.04
CA ALA A 291 -20.77 1.53 5.66
C ALA A 291 -21.51 0.19 5.54
N TYR A 292 -21.62 -0.34 4.32
CA TYR A 292 -22.33 -1.59 4.03
C TYR A 292 -21.39 -2.77 3.75
N LEU A 293 -20.11 -2.49 3.46
CA LEU A 293 -19.07 -3.49 3.25
C LEU A 293 -17.69 -2.86 3.52
N VAL A 294 -16.81 -3.61 4.19
CA VAL A 294 -15.40 -3.26 4.34
C VAL A 294 -14.53 -4.26 3.60
N ILE A 295 -13.57 -3.77 2.84
CA ILE A 295 -12.56 -4.60 2.16
C ILE A 295 -11.19 -4.16 2.67
N VAL A 296 -10.38 -5.12 3.11
CA VAL A 296 -9.01 -4.90 3.58
C VAL A 296 -8.06 -5.73 2.71
N ASP A 297 -7.44 -5.09 1.73
CA ASP A 297 -6.46 -5.73 0.83
C ASP A 297 -5.06 -5.77 1.44
N GLU A 298 -4.24 -6.69 0.94
CA GLU A 298 -2.91 -7.04 1.46
C GLU A 298 -2.89 -7.37 2.96
N VAL A 299 -3.89 -8.11 3.45
CA VAL A 299 -3.98 -8.58 4.85
C VAL A 299 -2.76 -9.40 5.30
N SER A 300 -1.93 -9.88 4.37
CA SER A 300 -0.66 -10.55 4.68
C SER A 300 0.33 -9.67 5.45
N PHE A 301 0.21 -8.35 5.34
CA PHE A 301 1.04 -7.41 6.11
C PHE A 301 0.45 -7.04 7.47
N ALA A 302 -0.70 -7.60 7.87
CA ALA A 302 -1.30 -7.32 9.17
C ALA A 302 -0.62 -8.17 10.25
N SER A 303 -0.35 -7.54 11.39
CA SER A 303 -0.10 -8.24 12.63
C SER A 303 -1.43 -8.56 13.36
N VAL A 304 -1.36 -9.46 14.33
CA VAL A 304 -2.50 -9.74 15.24
C VAL A 304 -3.01 -8.46 15.91
N ALA A 305 -2.11 -7.58 16.34
CA ALA A 305 -2.47 -6.32 16.99
C ALA A 305 -3.22 -5.38 16.04
N ASP A 306 -2.81 -5.30 14.76
CA ASP A 306 -3.50 -4.46 13.77
C ASP A 306 -4.94 -4.93 13.55
N LEU A 307 -5.16 -6.25 13.51
CA LEU A 307 -6.49 -6.82 13.31
C LEU A 307 -7.39 -6.65 14.53
N GLN A 308 -6.84 -6.78 15.75
CA GLN A 308 -7.57 -6.50 16.99
C GLN A 308 -7.96 -5.02 17.08
N LEU A 309 -7.03 -4.11 16.77
CA LEU A 309 -7.29 -2.68 16.76
C LEU A 309 -8.37 -2.32 15.71
N LEU A 310 -8.36 -2.98 14.55
CA LEU A 310 -9.40 -2.79 13.54
C LEU A 310 -10.79 -3.16 14.07
N ASP A 311 -10.92 -4.34 14.70
CA ASP A 311 -12.18 -4.79 15.30
C ASP A 311 -12.68 -3.82 16.38
N GLU A 312 -11.79 -3.41 17.30
CA GLU A 312 -12.10 -2.44 18.36
C GLU A 312 -12.56 -1.09 17.79
N LYS A 313 -11.83 -0.56 16.80
CA LYS A 313 -12.18 0.72 16.18
C LYS A 313 -13.49 0.67 15.43
N MET A 314 -13.77 -0.41 14.70
CA MET A 314 -15.05 -0.57 14.02
C MET A 314 -16.23 -0.66 14.99
N LYS A 315 -16.05 -1.39 16.11
CA LYS A 315 -17.05 -1.46 17.19
C LYS A 315 -17.32 -0.09 17.81
N GLU A 316 -16.28 0.70 18.04
CA GLU A 316 -16.36 2.08 18.56
C GLU A 316 -17.07 3.02 17.56
N ILE A 317 -16.62 3.02 16.30
CA ILE A 317 -17.13 3.90 15.24
C ILE A 317 -18.60 3.61 14.91
N LEU A 318 -19.02 2.35 14.94
CA LEU A 318 -20.38 1.94 14.57
C LEU A 318 -21.34 1.83 15.78
N ASP A 319 -20.85 2.11 16.99
CA ASP A 319 -21.56 1.96 18.27
C ASP A 319 -22.20 0.57 18.43
N ARG A 320 -21.41 -0.47 18.15
CA ARG A 320 -21.83 -1.89 18.18
C ARG A 320 -20.80 -2.74 18.91
N PRO A 321 -20.62 -2.58 20.24
CA PRO A 321 -19.49 -3.15 20.98
C PRO A 321 -19.45 -4.69 21.02
N VAL A 322 -20.57 -5.35 20.79
CA VAL A 322 -20.70 -6.81 20.86
C VAL A 322 -20.50 -7.48 19.50
N GLU A 323 -20.76 -6.76 18.41
CA GLU A 323 -20.74 -7.32 17.06
C GLU A 323 -19.30 -7.30 16.51
N PRO A 324 -18.75 -8.43 16.05
CA PRO A 324 -17.48 -8.46 15.33
C PRO A 324 -17.44 -7.40 14.23
N PHE A 325 -16.38 -6.59 14.20
CA PHE A 325 -16.20 -5.51 13.23
C PHE A 325 -17.42 -4.58 13.13
N GLY A 326 -18.13 -4.36 14.24
CA GLY A 326 -19.36 -3.57 14.28
C GLY A 326 -20.49 -4.11 13.39
N GLY A 327 -20.51 -5.42 13.12
CA GLY A 327 -21.59 -6.08 12.39
C GLY A 327 -21.63 -5.83 10.88
N VAL A 328 -20.70 -5.04 10.34
CA VAL A 328 -20.60 -4.76 8.91
C VAL A 328 -19.86 -5.92 8.23
N PRO A 329 -20.34 -6.44 7.08
CA PRO A 329 -19.60 -7.41 6.29
C PRO A 329 -18.17 -6.95 6.04
N ILE A 330 -17.20 -7.83 6.26
CA ILE A 330 -15.78 -7.55 6.03
C ILE A 330 -15.14 -8.65 5.18
N VAL A 331 -14.31 -8.24 4.22
CA VAL A 331 -13.55 -9.14 3.35
C VAL A 331 -12.08 -8.76 3.41
N PHE A 332 -11.28 -9.66 3.97
CA PHE A 332 -9.84 -9.57 3.90
C PHE A 332 -9.36 -10.16 2.58
N SER A 333 -8.48 -9.47 1.86
CA SER A 333 -7.84 -9.95 0.64
C SER A 333 -6.34 -9.99 0.85
N GLY A 334 -5.68 -11.04 0.37
CA GLY A 334 -4.22 -11.13 0.47
C GLY A 334 -3.67 -12.50 0.12
N ASP A 335 -2.37 -12.67 0.34
CA ASP A 335 -1.68 -13.94 0.15
C ASP A 335 -0.58 -14.10 1.21
N PHE A 336 -0.77 -15.00 2.17
CA PHE A 336 0.16 -15.20 3.29
C PHE A 336 1.51 -15.81 2.90
N THR A 337 1.66 -16.24 1.64
CA THR A 337 2.98 -16.64 1.12
C THR A 337 3.81 -15.43 0.66
N GLN A 338 3.25 -14.22 0.71
CA GLN A 338 4.01 -12.98 0.51
C GLN A 338 4.81 -12.61 1.78
N LEU A 339 5.27 -11.34 1.85
CA LEU A 339 5.96 -10.85 3.03
C LEU A 339 5.06 -10.88 4.26
N SER A 340 5.68 -11.15 5.41
CA SER A 340 5.04 -11.06 6.72
C SER A 340 4.97 -9.60 7.20
N PRO A 341 4.12 -9.27 8.19
CA PRO A 341 4.12 -7.95 8.81
C PRO A 341 5.53 -7.53 9.26
N VAL A 342 5.81 -6.24 9.11
CA VAL A 342 7.05 -5.63 9.60
C VAL A 342 6.90 -5.36 11.10
N GLY A 343 7.39 -6.30 11.90
CA GLY A 343 7.16 -6.31 13.34
C GLY A 343 5.77 -6.84 13.70
N GLY A 344 5.61 -7.31 14.94
CA GLY A 344 4.39 -7.98 15.40
C GLY A 344 4.28 -9.44 14.93
N VAL A 345 3.22 -10.11 15.39
CA VAL A 345 2.96 -11.53 15.11
C VAL A 345 2.10 -11.67 13.85
N PRO A 346 2.52 -12.41 12.81
CA PRO A 346 1.69 -12.67 11.64
C PRO A 346 0.41 -13.45 11.99
N LEU A 347 -0.70 -13.10 11.36
CA LEU A 347 -2.02 -13.70 11.63
C LEU A 347 -2.03 -15.24 11.53
N TYR A 348 -1.34 -15.79 10.53
CA TYR A 348 -1.29 -17.23 10.30
C TYR A 348 -0.38 -18.00 11.28
N LYS A 349 0.43 -17.29 12.10
CA LYS A 349 1.29 -17.89 13.14
C LYS A 349 0.71 -17.82 14.55
N CYS A 350 -0.40 -17.10 14.75
CA CYS A 350 -1.03 -16.97 16.05
C CYS A 350 -2.27 -17.87 16.12
N ASP A 351 -2.21 -18.94 16.92
CA ASP A 351 -3.35 -19.84 17.10
C ASP A 351 -4.43 -19.25 18.02
N ASP A 352 -4.05 -18.36 18.93
CA ASP A 352 -4.97 -17.67 19.84
C ASP A 352 -5.62 -16.40 19.25
N CYS A 353 -5.37 -16.10 17.97
CA CYS A 353 -5.97 -14.96 17.30
C CYS A 353 -7.44 -15.23 16.98
N VAL A 354 -8.33 -14.99 17.94
CA VAL A 354 -9.79 -15.16 17.80
C VAL A 354 -10.31 -14.41 16.56
N THR A 355 -9.89 -13.16 16.36
CA THR A 355 -10.33 -12.29 15.27
C THR A 355 -10.02 -12.86 13.88
N TRP A 356 -9.00 -13.70 13.75
CA TRP A 356 -8.67 -14.38 12.50
C TRP A 356 -9.15 -15.84 12.48
N LYS A 357 -8.74 -16.66 13.45
CA LYS A 357 -8.95 -18.11 13.45
C LYS A 357 -10.41 -18.52 13.71
N GLN A 358 -11.16 -17.73 14.48
CA GLN A 358 -12.52 -18.09 14.90
C GLN A 358 -13.61 -17.28 14.19
N LEU A 359 -13.32 -16.01 13.85
CA LEU A 359 -14.34 -15.13 13.24
C LEU A 359 -14.45 -15.29 11.72
N ILE A 360 -13.35 -15.65 11.02
CA ILE A 360 -13.40 -15.90 9.57
C ILE A 360 -14.35 -17.06 9.29
N ASN A 361 -15.42 -16.79 8.55
CA ASN A 361 -16.50 -17.75 8.31
C ASN A 361 -16.67 -18.15 6.85
N VAL A 362 -15.98 -17.47 5.93
CA VAL A 362 -15.94 -17.83 4.51
C VAL A 362 -14.51 -17.70 3.98
N PHE A 363 -13.99 -18.76 3.37
CA PHE A 363 -12.72 -18.75 2.66
C PHE A 363 -12.98 -18.86 1.15
N MET A 364 -12.46 -17.89 0.39
CA MET A 364 -12.60 -17.78 -1.06
C MET A 364 -11.21 -17.85 -1.68
N GLU A 365 -10.88 -18.95 -2.38
CA GLU A 365 -9.57 -19.14 -3.00
C GLU A 365 -9.65 -18.99 -4.52
N LEU A 366 -8.91 -18.05 -5.09
CA LEU A 366 -8.80 -17.86 -6.54
C LEU A 366 -7.65 -18.69 -7.12
N LYS A 367 -7.96 -19.62 -8.04
CA LYS A 367 -6.97 -20.58 -8.55
C LYS A 367 -6.47 -20.28 -9.95
N VAL A 368 -7.22 -19.58 -10.79
CA VAL A 368 -6.82 -19.31 -12.19
C VAL A 368 -5.77 -18.20 -12.24
N ASN A 369 -4.65 -18.44 -12.93
CA ASN A 369 -3.60 -17.44 -13.12
C ASN A 369 -3.81 -16.67 -14.42
N HIS A 370 -4.11 -15.38 -14.29
CA HIS A 370 -4.35 -14.48 -15.41
C HIS A 370 -3.08 -13.72 -15.82
N ARG A 371 -2.13 -13.52 -14.90
CA ARG A 371 -0.90 -12.76 -15.15
C ARG A 371 0.03 -13.45 -16.16
N PHE A 372 0.10 -14.77 -16.10
CA PHE A 372 1.02 -15.57 -16.93
C PHE A 372 0.30 -16.31 -18.06
N GLU A 373 -0.84 -15.81 -18.55
CA GLU A 373 -1.57 -16.43 -19.67
C GLU A 373 -0.69 -16.60 -20.92
N LYS A 374 0.18 -15.61 -21.18
CA LYS A 374 1.13 -15.63 -22.31
C LYS A 374 2.42 -16.41 -22.02
N ASP A 375 2.67 -16.80 -20.77
CA ASP A 375 3.81 -17.66 -20.38
C ASP A 375 3.42 -18.63 -19.25
N PRO A 376 2.61 -19.67 -19.55
CA PRO A 376 2.12 -20.60 -18.54
C PRO A 376 3.24 -21.40 -17.88
N GLY A 377 4.38 -21.59 -18.56
CA GLY A 377 5.54 -22.30 -18.03
C GLY A 377 6.16 -21.54 -16.87
N TRP A 378 6.40 -20.24 -17.04
CA TRP A 378 6.88 -19.37 -15.98
C TRP A 378 5.89 -19.25 -14.82
N GLY A 379 4.58 -19.14 -15.14
CA GLY A 379 3.53 -19.11 -14.12
C GLY A 379 3.53 -20.35 -13.22
N LYS A 380 3.61 -21.55 -13.82
CA LYS A 380 3.67 -22.82 -13.07
C LYS A 380 4.92 -22.94 -12.20
N LEU A 381 6.06 -22.48 -12.72
CA LEU A 381 7.32 -22.44 -11.97
C LEU A 381 7.15 -21.58 -10.72
N LEU A 382 6.63 -20.35 -10.84
CA LEU A 382 6.44 -19.46 -9.68
C LEU A 382 5.40 -19.98 -8.68
N GLU A 383 4.35 -20.66 -9.14
CA GLU A 383 3.39 -21.33 -8.27
C GLU A 383 4.05 -22.45 -7.45
N ARG A 384 4.97 -23.21 -8.04
CA ARG A 384 5.76 -24.20 -7.30
C ARG A 384 6.68 -23.57 -6.26
N PHE A 385 7.37 -22.48 -6.62
CA PHE A 385 8.18 -21.70 -5.67
C PHE A 385 7.37 -21.28 -4.44
N ARG A 386 6.14 -20.82 -4.67
CA ARG A 386 5.20 -20.39 -3.62
C ARG A 386 4.78 -21.53 -2.70
N ASP A 387 4.37 -22.66 -3.27
CA ASP A 387 3.62 -23.68 -2.50
C ASP A 387 4.49 -24.83 -1.98
N LYS A 388 5.46 -25.28 -2.78
CA LYS A 388 6.25 -26.52 -2.53
C LYS A 388 7.75 -26.30 -2.44
N GLY A 389 8.20 -25.10 -2.81
CA GLY A 389 9.60 -24.82 -3.06
C GLY A 389 10.08 -25.31 -4.44
N PRO A 390 11.16 -24.72 -4.94
CA PRO A 390 11.64 -24.98 -6.29
C PRO A 390 12.41 -26.30 -6.43
N THR A 391 12.41 -26.90 -7.62
CA THR A 391 13.39 -27.95 -7.96
C THR A 391 14.74 -27.34 -8.37
N THR A 392 15.78 -28.17 -8.36
CA THR A 392 17.08 -27.82 -8.94
C THR A 392 16.99 -27.37 -10.39
N ASP A 393 16.15 -28.03 -11.21
CA ASP A 393 15.96 -27.67 -12.62
C ASP A 393 15.27 -26.30 -12.78
N GLU A 394 14.28 -26.01 -11.93
CA GLU A 394 13.59 -24.72 -11.92
C GLU A 394 14.53 -23.58 -11.48
N VAL A 395 15.37 -23.83 -10.47
CA VAL A 395 16.45 -22.90 -10.09
C VAL A 395 17.42 -22.69 -11.25
N ALA A 396 17.78 -23.74 -11.98
CA ALA A 396 18.65 -23.64 -13.15
C ALA A 396 18.02 -22.80 -14.28
N ILE A 397 16.70 -22.91 -14.49
CA ILE A 397 15.95 -22.08 -15.44
C ILE A 397 16.01 -20.60 -15.05
N ILE A 398 15.84 -20.27 -13.76
CA ILE A 398 15.96 -18.88 -13.30
C ILE A 398 17.40 -18.38 -13.46
N ASN A 399 18.38 -19.18 -13.04
CA ASN A 399 19.80 -18.82 -13.12
C ASN A 399 20.28 -18.66 -14.57
N SER A 400 19.65 -19.33 -15.54
CA SER A 400 19.95 -19.12 -16.96
C SER A 400 19.50 -17.74 -17.47
N ARG A 401 18.75 -16.97 -16.69
CA ARG A 401 18.30 -15.60 -17.01
C ARG A 401 19.15 -14.52 -16.36
N VAL A 402 20.21 -14.89 -15.62
CA VAL A 402 21.14 -13.92 -15.03
C VAL A 402 21.81 -13.11 -16.13
N VAL A 403 21.64 -11.80 -16.10
CA VAL A 403 22.24 -10.88 -17.07
C VAL A 403 23.76 -11.01 -17.03
N GLY A 404 24.38 -11.07 -18.22
CA GLY A 404 25.84 -11.21 -18.36
C GLY A 404 26.38 -12.62 -18.11
N SER A 405 25.53 -13.58 -17.77
CA SER A 405 25.93 -15.00 -17.71
C SER A 405 26.06 -15.60 -19.12
N HIS A 406 26.78 -16.73 -19.25
CA HIS A 406 26.96 -17.43 -20.54
C HIS A 406 25.63 -17.74 -21.27
N LYS A 407 24.54 -17.97 -20.54
CA LYS A 407 23.23 -18.34 -21.12
C LYS A 407 22.18 -17.22 -21.02
N GLY A 408 22.47 -16.15 -20.28
CA GLY A 408 21.50 -15.11 -19.97
C GLY A 408 21.52 -13.94 -20.95
N PRO A 409 20.61 -12.97 -20.75
CA PRO A 409 20.57 -11.75 -21.55
C PRO A 409 21.87 -10.96 -21.42
N LEU A 410 22.25 -10.26 -22.49
CA LEU A 410 23.32 -9.27 -22.41
C LEU A 410 22.82 -8.00 -21.70
N GLU A 411 23.72 -7.22 -21.10
CA GLU A 411 23.35 -5.95 -20.44
C GLU A 411 22.61 -4.99 -21.38
N ASN A 412 23.04 -4.93 -22.64
CA ASN A 412 22.40 -4.10 -23.67
C ASN A 412 20.99 -4.56 -24.04
N ASN A 413 20.55 -5.74 -23.58
CA ASN A 413 19.21 -6.26 -23.81
C ASN A 413 18.24 -5.88 -22.68
N ILE A 414 18.72 -5.26 -21.59
CA ILE A 414 17.85 -4.76 -20.52
C ILE A 414 17.06 -3.56 -21.06
N PRO A 415 15.71 -3.57 -20.99
CA PRO A 415 14.91 -2.42 -21.36
C PRO A 415 15.27 -1.16 -20.58
N PRO A 416 15.21 0.04 -21.19
CA PRO A 416 15.56 1.30 -20.52
C PRO A 416 14.61 1.65 -19.35
N ASP A 417 13.43 1.06 -19.33
CA ASP A 417 12.37 1.17 -18.32
C ASP A 417 12.39 0.02 -17.29
N ALA A 418 13.46 -0.80 -17.28
CA ALA A 418 13.59 -1.87 -16.30
C ALA A 418 13.59 -1.35 -14.86
N VAL A 419 12.81 -2.01 -14.01
CA VAL A 419 12.72 -1.73 -12.57
C VAL A 419 13.65 -2.67 -11.81
N TYR A 420 14.40 -2.12 -10.86
CA TYR A 420 15.30 -2.88 -10.00
C TYR A 420 14.63 -3.19 -8.66
N ALA A 421 14.62 -4.47 -8.29
CA ALA A 421 14.22 -4.91 -6.95
C ALA A 421 15.48 -5.24 -6.14
N THR A 422 15.64 -4.60 -4.99
CA THR A 422 16.80 -4.83 -4.10
C THR A 422 16.34 -5.23 -2.71
N LYS A 423 17.22 -5.94 -1.99
CA LYS A 423 16.94 -6.40 -0.62
C LYS A 423 16.90 -5.25 0.37
N THR A 424 17.75 -4.24 0.19
CA THR A 424 17.91 -3.13 1.14
C THR A 424 17.72 -1.78 0.47
N ASN A 425 17.28 -0.80 1.25
CA ASN A 425 17.20 0.60 0.79
C ASN A 425 18.58 1.16 0.41
N VAL A 426 19.66 0.69 1.04
CA VAL A 426 21.03 1.09 0.71
C VAL A 426 21.40 0.64 -0.70
N ASP A 427 21.07 -0.61 -1.08
CA ASP A 427 21.30 -1.11 -2.43
C ASP A 427 20.45 -0.37 -3.47
N ARG A 428 19.19 -0.06 -3.12
CA ARG A 428 18.28 0.71 -3.98
C ARG A 428 18.85 2.10 -4.27
N MET A 429 19.30 2.78 -3.22
CA MET A 429 19.94 4.10 -3.29
C MET A 429 21.20 4.04 -4.16
N ALA A 430 22.05 3.04 -3.98
CA ALA A 430 23.27 2.88 -4.79
C ALA A 430 22.97 2.70 -6.30
N ILE A 431 21.92 1.93 -6.64
CA ILE A 431 21.49 1.77 -8.04
C ILE A 431 20.96 3.10 -8.60
N ASN A 432 20.09 3.79 -7.87
CA ASN A 432 19.56 5.09 -8.28
C ASN A 432 20.68 6.11 -8.51
N ASP A 433 21.69 6.12 -7.63
CA ASP A 433 22.85 7.00 -7.74
C ASP A 433 23.69 6.68 -8.97
N ALA A 434 23.93 5.38 -9.24
CA ALA A 434 24.65 4.95 -10.44
C ALA A 434 23.91 5.33 -11.73
N ILE A 435 22.57 5.20 -11.74
CA ILE A 435 21.73 5.62 -12.87
C ILE A 435 21.84 7.12 -13.09
N PHE A 436 21.80 7.92 -12.02
CA PHE A 436 21.95 9.37 -12.09
C PHE A 436 23.34 9.79 -12.60
N VAL A 437 24.41 9.13 -12.14
CA VAL A 437 25.78 9.38 -12.63
C VAL A 437 25.90 9.08 -14.11
N LYS A 438 25.38 7.93 -14.58
CA LYS A 438 25.36 7.58 -16.02
C LYS A 438 24.58 8.62 -16.85
N HIS A 439 23.50 9.15 -16.30
CA HIS A 439 22.75 10.26 -16.94
C HIS A 439 23.62 11.51 -17.08
N LEU A 440 24.32 11.92 -16.02
CA LEU A 440 25.25 13.06 -16.07
C LEU A 440 26.39 12.83 -17.07
N GLU A 441 27.02 11.66 -17.08
CA GLU A 441 28.10 11.32 -18.03
C GLU A 441 27.63 11.40 -19.50
N LYS A 442 26.36 11.06 -19.75
CA LYS A 442 25.77 11.09 -21.09
C LYS A 442 25.38 12.50 -21.55
N THR A 443 24.98 13.37 -20.62
CA THR A 443 24.28 14.62 -20.95
C THR A 443 25.02 15.89 -20.55
N HIS A 444 25.92 15.82 -19.56
CA HIS A 444 26.58 16.98 -18.98
C HIS A 444 28.09 16.96 -19.25
N SER A 445 28.64 18.11 -19.64
CA SER A 445 30.08 18.31 -19.78
C SER A 445 30.73 18.46 -18.41
N THR A 446 31.94 17.94 -18.23
CA THR A 446 32.76 18.16 -17.03
C THR A 446 33.47 19.52 -17.02
N ASP A 447 33.39 20.28 -18.12
CA ASP A 447 33.91 21.64 -18.22
C ASP A 447 33.02 22.62 -17.44
N ALA A 448 33.61 23.26 -16.42
CA ALA A 448 32.92 24.22 -15.55
C ALA A 448 32.39 25.46 -16.28
N ASN A 449 32.85 25.72 -17.50
CA ASN A 449 32.37 26.84 -18.33
C ASN A 449 31.10 26.50 -19.12
N VAL A 450 30.72 25.23 -19.19
CA VAL A 450 29.49 24.80 -19.86
C VAL A 450 28.34 24.86 -18.86
N GLN A 451 27.29 25.60 -19.21
CA GLN A 451 26.10 25.65 -18.36
C GLN A 451 25.42 24.27 -18.28
N PRO A 452 25.02 23.81 -17.08
CA PRO A 452 24.27 22.59 -16.92
C PRO A 452 22.94 22.65 -17.66
N LEU A 453 22.49 21.49 -18.14
CA LEU A 453 21.23 21.41 -18.86
C LEU A 453 20.06 21.44 -17.86
N MET A 454 19.04 22.24 -18.17
CA MET A 454 17.90 22.50 -17.26
C MET A 454 16.98 21.30 -17.00
N HIS A 455 17.22 20.16 -17.67
CA HIS A 455 16.45 18.92 -17.47
C HIS A 455 16.97 18.07 -16.29
N THR A 456 17.95 18.57 -15.53
CA THR A 456 18.54 17.88 -14.37
C THR A 456 18.58 18.81 -13.16
N LEU A 457 18.18 18.32 -12.00
CA LEU A 457 18.03 19.10 -10.77
C LEU A 457 18.59 18.34 -9.57
N CYS A 458 19.37 19.03 -8.74
CA CYS A 458 19.82 18.54 -7.43
C CYS A 458 19.33 19.49 -6.34
N ILE A 459 18.59 18.97 -5.36
CA ILE A 459 18.06 19.74 -4.23
C ILE A 459 18.84 19.34 -2.97
N LYS A 460 19.55 20.32 -2.38
CA LYS A 460 20.37 20.13 -1.17
C LYS A 460 19.57 20.49 0.08
N ALA A 461 19.71 19.70 1.13
CA ALA A 461 19.24 20.06 2.46
C ALA A 461 20.01 21.28 2.99
N GLY A 462 19.33 22.42 3.15
CA GLY A 462 19.93 23.63 3.73
C GLY A 462 20.08 23.56 5.25
N ASN A 463 20.88 24.48 5.81
CA ASN A 463 21.01 24.69 7.26
C ASN A 463 21.37 23.43 8.07
N LEU A 464 22.24 22.56 7.53
CA LEU A 464 22.73 21.38 8.26
C LEU A 464 23.45 21.80 9.55
N ARG A 465 23.02 21.18 10.66
CA ARG A 465 23.59 21.39 11.99
C ARG A 465 23.84 20.06 12.66
N PHE A 466 24.83 20.02 13.55
CA PHE A 466 25.10 18.85 14.38
C PHE A 466 25.04 19.22 15.87
N HIS A 467 24.71 18.23 16.68
CA HIS A 467 24.74 18.31 18.14
C HIS A 467 25.87 17.41 18.64
N VAL A 468 26.70 17.94 19.54
CA VAL A 468 27.78 17.17 20.16
C VAL A 468 27.19 16.40 21.34
N ARG A 469 27.28 15.07 21.29
CA ARG A 469 26.76 14.19 22.35
C ARG A 469 27.40 14.56 23.69
N GLY A 470 26.59 14.64 24.75
CA GLY A 470 27.05 15.03 26.09
C GLY A 470 27.01 16.53 26.40
N THR A 471 26.78 17.38 25.39
CA THR A 471 26.54 18.83 25.61
C THR A 471 25.05 19.13 25.81
N ARG A 472 24.73 20.33 26.34
CA ARG A 472 23.35 20.88 26.26
C ARG A 472 22.88 20.84 24.80
N LYS A 473 21.56 20.87 24.54
CA LYS A 473 20.98 20.78 23.17
C LYS A 473 21.31 22.02 22.32
N GLU A 474 22.59 22.25 22.08
CA GLU A 474 23.16 23.30 21.25
C GLU A 474 23.50 22.71 19.89
N TYR A 475 23.03 23.39 18.83
CA TYR A 475 23.18 22.93 17.46
C TYR A 475 24.17 23.85 16.74
N HIS A 476 25.29 23.29 16.32
CA HIS A 476 26.34 24.03 15.61
C HIS A 476 26.15 23.90 14.10
N ALA A 477 26.39 25.00 13.37
CA ALA A 477 26.38 24.99 11.92
C ALA A 477 27.48 24.07 11.39
N MET A 478 27.15 23.26 10.38
CA MET A 478 28.10 22.36 9.75
C MET A 478 28.96 23.13 8.73
N GLU A 479 30.29 22.94 8.75
CA GLU A 479 31.18 23.53 7.76
C GLU A 479 30.95 22.95 6.36
N LYS A 480 31.26 23.72 5.30
CA LYS A 480 31.03 23.33 3.90
C LYS A 480 31.60 21.96 3.55
N LYS A 481 32.83 21.66 3.98
CA LYS A 481 33.49 20.37 3.70
C LYS A 481 32.73 19.20 4.33
N ALA A 482 32.19 19.37 5.53
CA ALA A 482 31.37 18.35 6.19
C ALA A 482 30.00 18.20 5.49
N GLN A 483 29.39 19.31 5.06
CA GLN A 483 28.16 19.25 4.25
C GLN A 483 28.39 18.48 2.93
N ASP A 484 29.49 18.75 2.22
CA ASP A 484 29.84 18.04 0.97
C ASP A 484 30.03 16.54 1.19
N ILE A 485 30.60 16.13 2.33
CA ILE A 485 30.70 14.70 2.71
C ILE A 485 29.30 14.10 2.93
N ILE A 486 28.40 14.80 3.63
CA ILE A 486 27.03 14.33 3.84
C ILE A 486 26.33 14.12 2.51
N TYR A 487 26.34 15.12 1.61
CA TYR A 487 25.70 15.01 0.30
C TYR A 487 26.27 13.88 -0.57
N ALA A 488 27.54 13.52 -0.38
CA ALA A 488 28.21 12.48 -1.16
C ALA A 488 28.06 11.06 -0.59
N SER A 489 27.81 10.93 0.72
CA SER A 489 27.85 9.63 1.42
C SER A 489 26.54 9.24 2.08
N VAL A 490 25.59 10.18 2.19
CA VAL A 490 24.34 10.00 2.91
C VAL A 490 23.17 10.30 1.97
N GLY A 491 22.38 9.27 1.64
CA GLY A 491 21.07 9.43 1.01
C GLY A 491 19.91 9.00 1.92
N GLU A 492 18.74 8.81 1.31
CA GLU A 492 17.48 8.49 2.01
C GLU A 492 17.54 7.26 2.92
N ALA A 493 18.39 6.27 2.63
CA ALA A 493 18.48 5.06 3.43
C ALA A 493 19.07 5.29 4.83
N HIS A 494 19.76 6.41 5.05
CA HIS A 494 20.52 6.69 6.27
C HIS A 494 19.88 7.75 7.17
N VAL A 495 19.04 8.63 6.61
CA VAL A 495 18.47 9.75 7.36
C VAL A 495 17.01 9.46 7.65
N GLN A 496 16.73 9.28 8.93
CA GLN A 496 15.39 9.08 9.43
C GLN A 496 15.04 10.15 10.47
N ASP A 497 13.86 10.75 10.34
CA ASP A 497 13.37 11.70 11.34
C ASP A 497 12.74 11.00 12.56
N LYS A 498 12.35 11.80 13.56
CA LYS A 498 11.70 11.28 14.79
C LYS A 498 10.37 10.58 14.53
N THR A 499 9.74 10.85 13.38
CA THR A 499 8.49 10.21 12.94
C THR A 499 8.73 8.94 12.13
N LYS A 500 9.99 8.49 12.03
CA LYS A 500 10.45 7.33 11.26
C LYS A 500 10.36 7.50 9.74
N LYS A 501 10.24 8.74 9.24
CA LYS A 501 10.27 9.01 7.79
C LYS A 501 11.70 9.16 7.30
N TYR A 502 11.95 8.66 6.09
CA TYR A 502 13.25 8.73 5.42
C TYR A 502 13.37 9.99 4.57
N HIS A 503 14.55 10.61 4.55
CA HIS A 503 14.81 11.88 3.87
C HIS A 503 16.13 11.82 3.09
N ASP A 504 16.16 12.33 1.86
CA ASP A 504 17.41 12.44 1.10
C ASP A 504 18.07 13.82 1.33
N PRO A 505 19.28 13.91 1.90
CA PRO A 505 20.03 15.17 2.00
C PRO A 505 20.39 15.80 0.65
N LEU A 506 20.44 15.00 -0.41
CA LEU A 506 20.71 15.42 -1.78
C LEU A 506 19.73 14.71 -2.73
N LEU A 507 18.54 15.28 -2.90
CA LEU A 507 17.56 14.74 -3.84
C LEU A 507 18.01 15.02 -5.28
N LYS A 508 18.14 13.95 -6.07
CA LYS A 508 18.65 13.97 -7.46
C LYS A 508 17.51 13.65 -8.41
N LEU A 509 17.19 14.57 -9.31
CA LEU A 509 16.04 14.50 -10.22
C LEU A 509 16.47 14.80 -11.66
N TYR A 510 15.82 14.18 -12.62
CA TYR A 510 15.95 14.54 -14.03
C TYR A 510 14.67 14.17 -14.79
N HIS A 511 14.48 14.82 -15.95
CA HIS A 511 13.27 14.70 -16.77
C HIS A 511 12.92 13.25 -17.13
N GLU A 512 11.62 12.95 -17.25
CA GLU A 512 11.07 11.63 -17.63
C GLU A 512 11.45 10.45 -16.71
N ARG A 513 11.72 10.73 -15.42
CA ARG A 513 11.93 9.66 -14.43
C ARG A 513 10.76 9.53 -13.47
N PRO A 514 10.20 8.32 -13.31
CA PRO A 514 9.20 8.07 -12.28
C PRO A 514 9.73 8.42 -10.89
N LEU A 515 8.90 9.09 -10.09
CA LEU A 515 9.21 9.44 -8.72
C LEU A 515 8.24 8.74 -7.80
N CYS A 516 8.78 8.08 -6.78
CA CYS A 516 7.96 7.45 -5.78
C CYS A 516 7.63 8.45 -4.68
N ILE A 517 6.34 8.72 -4.46
CA ILE A 517 5.88 9.54 -3.35
C ILE A 517 6.16 8.78 -2.05
N ASN A 518 6.72 9.43 -1.03
CA ASN A 518 7.09 8.78 0.24
C ASN A 518 6.11 9.10 1.40
N GLN A 519 4.98 9.75 1.10
CA GLN A 519 3.99 10.19 2.09
C GLN A 519 2.57 9.91 1.66
N ASN A 520 1.71 9.62 2.65
CA ASN A 520 0.27 9.53 2.44
C ASN A 520 -0.37 10.90 2.71
N GLU A 521 -0.51 11.72 1.68
CA GLU A 521 -1.17 13.04 1.79
C GLU A 521 -2.63 12.90 1.34
N ASP A 522 -2.85 12.63 0.06
CA ASP A 522 -4.15 12.39 -0.55
C ASP A 522 -4.17 11.09 -1.35
N VAL A 523 -4.35 9.97 -0.64
CA VAL A 523 -4.43 8.64 -1.26
C VAL A 523 -5.56 8.54 -2.30
N SER A 524 -6.68 9.23 -2.08
CA SER A 524 -7.80 9.29 -3.04
C SER A 524 -7.46 10.08 -4.30
N GLY A 525 -6.57 11.08 -4.20
CA GLY A 525 -5.99 11.82 -5.32
C GLY A 525 -4.69 11.20 -5.85
N CYS A 526 -4.40 9.92 -5.56
CA CYS A 526 -3.18 9.20 -5.94
C CYS A 526 -1.87 9.74 -5.33
N ILE A 527 -1.94 10.60 -4.31
CA ILE A 527 -0.77 11.11 -3.55
C ILE A 527 -0.57 10.23 -2.31
N ALA A 528 0.02 9.05 -2.53
CA ALA A 528 0.26 8.06 -1.47
C ALA A 528 1.69 7.54 -1.45
N ASN A 529 2.14 7.09 -0.28
CA ASN A 529 3.43 6.46 -0.12
C ASN A 529 3.50 5.21 -1.02
N GLY A 530 4.45 5.23 -1.94
CA GLY A 530 4.66 4.18 -2.92
C GLY A 530 3.91 4.36 -4.25
N ALA A 531 3.17 5.45 -4.45
CA ALA A 531 2.65 5.85 -5.76
C ALA A 531 3.78 6.41 -6.64
N MET A 532 3.74 6.15 -7.96
CA MET A 532 4.77 6.52 -8.93
C MET A 532 4.22 7.35 -10.08
#